data_AF-A0A0D0FZ73-F1
#
_entry.id   AF-A0A0D0FZ73-F1
#
_cell.length_a   1.000
_cell.length_b   1.000
_cell.length_c   1.000
_cell.angle_alpha   90.00
_cell.angle_beta   90.00
_cell.angle_gamma   90.00
#
_symmetry.space_group_name_H-M   'P 1'
#
loop_
_entity.id
_entity.type
_entity.pdbx_description
1 polymer ?
#
loop_
_entity_poly.entity_id
_entity_poly.type
_entity_poly.pdbx_seq_one_letter_code
_entity_poly.pdbx_strand_id
1 'polypeptide(L)'
;MNGQFKHDNFSSAQLQRFTDDLIQAGLPLNAEWKKGTKTLEESTADADTLTLEINGKWFFRQVKNKGYVRLKYLDEQEKNNLLNLIHQHGFYSEPDWALGIGLVILYVFIELAFALTHDQSWVKIILLPCCIFVILFLWIAYLHSVEKAGESLYKVSIVFGVIGYFFTAIASLLALPLFINIGINYLKTQVLMNQQEENA
;
A
#
# COMPACT_ATOMS: atom_id res chain seq x y z
N MET A 1 6.51 3.12 -5.65
CA MET A 1 5.23 3.20 -4.89
C MET A 1 5.51 2.84 -3.42
N ASN A 2 4.63 3.18 -2.46
CA ASN A 2 4.80 2.69 -1.09
C ASN A 2 4.17 1.29 -1.02
N GLY A 3 4.88 0.32 -0.47
CA GLY A 3 4.35 -1.02 -0.22
C GLY A 3 3.48 -1.04 1.03
N GLN A 4 2.54 -1.98 1.08
CA GLN A 4 1.75 -2.24 2.28
C GLN A 4 1.79 -3.72 2.61
N PHE A 5 1.81 -4.05 3.89
CA PHE A 5 1.57 -5.39 4.38
C PHE A 5 0.37 -5.40 5.32
N LYS A 6 -0.36 -6.52 5.32
CA LYS A 6 -1.37 -6.86 6.31
C LYS A 6 -0.89 -8.14 6.97
N HIS A 7 -0.69 -8.15 8.27
CA HIS A 7 -0.34 -9.35 9.01
C HIS A 7 -1.27 -9.44 10.21
N ASP A 8 -1.86 -10.61 10.44
CA ASP A 8 -2.98 -10.71 11.39
C ASP A 8 -2.59 -10.34 12.83
N ASN A 9 -1.33 -10.58 13.21
CA ASN A 9 -0.73 -10.03 14.42
C ASN A 9 0.78 -9.77 14.23
N PHE A 10 1.25 -8.56 14.52
CA PHE A 10 2.67 -8.30 14.75
C PHE A 10 2.94 -8.49 16.23
N SER A 11 3.69 -9.53 16.61
CA SER A 11 4.15 -9.63 18.00
C SER A 11 5.29 -8.64 18.24
N SER A 12 5.33 -7.99 19.40
CA SER A 12 6.42 -7.08 19.75
C SER A 12 7.79 -7.76 19.66
N ALA A 13 7.85 -9.06 19.98
CA ALA A 13 9.07 -9.86 19.84
C ALA A 13 9.52 -10.03 18.38
N GLN A 14 8.58 -10.24 17.44
CA GLN A 14 8.90 -10.37 16.02
C GLN A 14 9.35 -9.03 15.43
N LEU A 15 8.69 -7.93 15.81
CA LEU A 15 9.08 -6.58 15.40
C LEU A 15 10.44 -6.16 15.98
N GLN A 16 10.72 -6.52 17.22
CA GLN A 16 12.03 -6.28 17.83
C GLN A 16 13.12 -7.05 17.08
N ARG A 17 12.93 -8.36 16.86
CA ARG A 17 13.88 -9.17 16.07
C ARG A 17 14.12 -8.60 14.69
N PHE A 18 13.06 -8.21 13.98
CA PHE A 18 13.18 -7.56 12.68
C PHE A 18 13.99 -6.26 12.74
N THR A 19 13.80 -5.45 13.79
CA THR A 19 14.57 -4.22 14.00
C THR A 19 16.04 -4.52 14.28
N ASP A 20 16.32 -5.52 15.12
CA ASP A 20 17.67 -5.96 15.45
C ASP A 20 18.39 -6.50 14.21
N ASP A 21 17.73 -7.30 13.39
CA ASP A 21 18.28 -7.86 12.16
C ASP A 21 18.60 -6.77 11.13
N LEU A 22 17.77 -5.72 11.03
CA LEU A 22 18.06 -4.56 10.17
C LEU A 22 19.30 -3.80 10.65
N ILE A 23 19.46 -3.61 11.97
CA ILE A 23 20.66 -2.98 12.55
C ILE A 23 21.89 -3.85 12.29
N GLN A 24 21.79 -5.17 12.46
CA GLN A 24 22.88 -6.12 12.17
C GLN A 24 23.25 -6.15 10.68
N ALA A 25 22.28 -5.97 9.79
CA ALA A 25 22.50 -5.80 8.35
C ALA A 25 23.15 -4.45 7.99
N GLY A 26 23.42 -3.59 8.98
CA GLY A 26 24.15 -2.34 8.82
C GLY A 26 23.28 -1.14 8.48
N LEU A 27 21.95 -1.21 8.64
CA LEU A 27 21.09 -0.06 8.41
C LEU A 27 21.17 0.92 9.60
N PRO A 28 21.61 2.17 9.40
CA PRO A 28 21.69 3.18 10.47
C PRO A 28 20.31 3.77 10.77
N LEU A 29 19.44 2.96 11.36
CA LEU A 29 18.05 3.31 11.62
C LEU A 29 17.83 3.84 13.04
N ASN A 30 16.78 4.63 13.19
CA ASN A 30 16.18 5.01 14.47
C ASN A 30 14.83 4.31 14.60
N ALA A 31 14.61 3.61 15.72
CA ALA A 31 13.34 2.96 16.02
C ALA A 31 12.54 3.79 17.02
N GLU A 32 11.29 4.10 16.70
CA GLU A 32 10.35 4.79 17.57
C GLU A 32 9.13 3.90 17.86
N TRP A 33 8.94 3.57 19.14
CA TRP A 33 7.79 2.80 19.62
C TRP A 33 6.74 3.73 20.21
N LYS A 34 5.46 3.50 19.92
CA LYS A 34 4.35 4.31 20.44
C LYS A 34 3.20 3.47 20.98
N LYS A 35 2.59 3.95 22.07
CA LYS A 35 1.28 3.53 22.58
C LYS A 35 0.36 4.74 22.63
N GLY A 36 -0.60 4.81 21.70
CA GLY A 36 -1.39 6.02 21.48
C GLY A 36 -0.50 7.22 21.11
N THR A 37 -0.52 8.28 21.93
CA THR A 37 0.30 9.49 21.73
C THR A 37 1.63 9.47 22.48
N LYS A 38 1.89 8.46 23.33
CA LYS A 38 3.11 8.37 24.12
C LYS A 38 4.18 7.61 23.34
N THR A 39 5.36 8.22 23.21
CA THR A 39 6.58 7.54 22.76
C THR A 39 7.11 6.68 23.90
N LEU A 40 7.52 5.46 23.56
CA LEU A 40 8.12 4.49 24.46
C LEU A 40 9.61 4.37 24.13
N GLU A 41 10.44 4.27 25.16
CA GLU A 41 11.90 4.13 24.99
C GLU A 41 12.27 2.72 24.51
N GLU A 42 11.46 1.71 24.81
CA GLU A 42 11.71 0.31 24.46
C GLU A 42 10.49 -0.40 23.89
N SER A 43 10.73 -1.50 23.18
CA SER A 43 9.68 -2.40 22.71
C SER A 43 8.95 -3.03 23.89
N THR A 44 7.66 -2.74 24.00
CA THR A 44 6.78 -3.34 25.00
C THR A 44 5.67 -4.12 24.31
N ALA A 45 5.09 -5.10 25.01
CA ALA A 45 3.90 -5.83 24.53
C ALA A 45 2.70 -4.90 24.23
N ASP A 46 2.74 -3.70 24.82
CA ASP A 46 1.71 -2.68 24.78
C ASP A 46 1.89 -1.65 23.65
N ALA A 47 2.94 -1.75 22.84
CA ALA A 47 3.19 -0.84 21.73
C ALA A 47 2.24 -1.13 20.56
N ASP A 48 1.48 -0.12 20.14
CA ASP A 48 0.53 -0.22 19.01
C ASP A 48 1.17 0.19 17.67
N THR A 49 2.34 0.82 17.71
CA THR A 49 3.00 1.40 16.54
C THR A 49 4.51 1.34 16.67
N LEU A 50 5.17 0.85 15.63
CA LEU A 50 6.60 0.94 15.39
C LEU A 50 6.87 1.80 14.16
N THR A 51 7.77 2.76 14.26
CA THR A 51 8.26 3.55 13.12
C THR A 51 9.79 3.40 13.05
N LEU A 52 10.30 2.99 11.90
CA LEU A 52 11.74 2.95 11.62
C LEU A 52 12.10 4.06 10.63
N GLU A 53 13.11 4.84 10.99
CA GLU A 53 13.53 6.01 10.23
C GLU A 53 15.01 5.96 9.89
N ILE A 54 15.35 6.51 8.72
CA ILE A 54 16.73 6.77 8.31
C ILE A 54 16.82 8.22 7.86
N ASN A 55 17.81 8.97 8.36
CA ASN A 55 17.99 10.40 8.03
C ASN A 55 16.71 11.25 8.23
N GLY A 56 15.94 10.96 9.30
CA GLY A 56 14.68 11.65 9.61
C GLY A 56 13.51 11.34 8.66
N LYS A 57 13.64 10.31 7.83
CA LYS A 57 12.59 9.82 6.93
C LYS A 57 12.22 8.40 7.29
N TRP A 58 10.95 8.17 7.61
CA TRP A 58 10.48 6.82 7.87
C TRP A 58 10.46 5.97 6.59
N PHE A 59 10.97 4.75 6.70
CA PHE A 59 10.97 3.74 5.64
C PHE A 59 10.11 2.53 5.98
N PHE A 60 9.90 2.24 7.26
CA PHE A 60 9.01 1.20 7.73
C PHE A 60 8.11 1.75 8.83
N ARG A 61 6.82 1.42 8.78
CA ARG A 61 5.88 1.80 9.83
C ARG A 61 4.84 0.72 10.03
N GLN A 62 4.75 0.19 11.23
CA GLN A 62 3.67 -0.70 11.65
C GLN A 62 2.67 0.08 12.52
N VAL A 63 1.37 -0.14 12.28
CA VAL A 63 0.24 0.40 13.02
C VAL A 63 -0.76 -0.72 13.21
N LYS A 64 -0.90 -1.23 14.44
CA LYS A 64 -1.72 -2.39 14.79
C LYS A 64 -1.37 -3.63 13.94
N ASN A 65 -2.27 -4.07 13.06
CA ASN A 65 -2.10 -5.24 12.20
C ASN A 65 -1.70 -4.88 10.75
N LYS A 66 -1.37 -3.62 10.51
CA LYS A 66 -0.94 -3.13 9.20
C LYS A 66 0.47 -2.61 9.30
N GLY A 67 1.18 -2.63 8.19
CA GLY A 67 2.27 -1.71 8.06
C GLY A 67 2.67 -1.44 6.64
N TYR A 68 3.62 -0.54 6.54
CA TYR A 68 3.81 0.30 5.39
C TYR A 68 5.31 0.42 5.16
N VAL A 69 5.70 0.30 3.91
CA VAL A 69 7.10 0.33 3.49
C VAL A 69 7.28 1.43 2.44
N ARG A 70 8.33 2.22 2.59
CA ARG A 70 8.74 3.26 1.65
C ARG A 70 10.16 3.00 1.19
N LEU A 71 10.29 2.36 0.03
CA LEU A 71 11.59 2.02 -0.55
C LEU A 71 12.32 3.25 -1.14
N LYS A 72 11.58 4.31 -1.47
CA LYS A 72 12.11 5.50 -2.19
C LYS A 72 13.16 6.32 -1.44
N TYR A 73 13.39 6.03 -0.16
CA TYR A 73 14.34 6.76 0.68
C TYR A 73 15.57 5.93 1.04
N LEU A 74 15.60 4.69 0.58
CA LEU A 74 16.68 3.75 0.77
C LEU A 74 17.53 3.72 -0.49
N ASP A 75 18.84 3.56 -0.32
CA ASP A 75 19.67 3.17 -1.45
C ASP A 75 19.39 1.71 -1.87
N GLU A 76 19.97 1.26 -2.99
CA GLU A 76 19.69 -0.09 -3.48
C GLU A 76 20.16 -1.19 -2.51
N GLN A 77 21.26 -0.98 -1.78
CA GLN A 77 21.76 -1.96 -0.82
C GLN A 77 20.82 -2.06 0.40
N GLU A 78 20.43 -0.93 0.97
CA GLU A 78 19.49 -0.81 2.07
C GLU A 78 18.11 -1.38 1.69
N LYS A 79 17.65 -1.10 0.47
CA LYS A 79 16.41 -1.62 -0.09
C LYS A 79 16.45 -3.14 -0.18
N ASN A 80 17.53 -3.72 -0.71
CA ASN A 80 17.65 -5.16 -0.86
C ASN A 80 17.71 -5.86 0.50
N ASN A 81 18.49 -5.32 1.44
CA ASN A 81 18.53 -5.79 2.82
C ASN A 81 17.15 -5.78 3.48
N LEU A 82 16.40 -4.67 3.32
CA LEU A 82 15.05 -4.56 3.85
C LEU A 82 14.10 -5.59 3.22
N LEU A 83 14.10 -5.73 1.89
CA LEU A 83 13.21 -6.65 1.17
C LEU A 83 13.50 -8.11 1.55
N ASN A 84 14.78 -8.46 1.76
CA ASN A 84 15.18 -9.78 2.23
C ASN A 84 14.71 -10.07 3.65
N LEU A 85 14.88 -9.12 4.57
CA LEU A 85 14.41 -9.29 5.93
C LEU A 85 12.88 -9.34 6.00
N ILE A 86 12.18 -8.57 5.16
CA ILE A 86 10.72 -8.68 4.99
C ILE A 86 10.34 -10.09 4.51
N HIS A 87 11.11 -10.67 3.59
CA HIS A 87 10.89 -12.04 3.12
C HIS A 87 11.09 -13.07 4.24
N GLN A 88 12.23 -13.02 4.92
CA GLN A 88 12.62 -13.96 5.97
C GLN A 88 11.65 -13.95 7.16
N HIS A 89 11.16 -12.77 7.54
CA HIS A 89 10.19 -12.62 8.63
C HIS A 89 8.73 -12.87 8.19
N GLY A 90 8.48 -13.12 6.90
CA GLY A 90 7.14 -13.35 6.37
C GLY A 90 6.24 -12.11 6.45
N PHE A 91 6.81 -10.91 6.35
CA PHE A 91 6.09 -9.63 6.49
C PHE A 91 5.39 -9.17 5.21
N TYR A 92 4.89 -10.11 4.41
CA TYR A 92 4.06 -9.87 3.25
C TYR A 92 2.90 -10.86 3.24
N SER A 93 1.78 -10.45 2.65
CA SER A 93 0.58 -11.28 2.56
C SER A 93 0.12 -11.40 1.12
N GLU A 94 -0.64 -12.46 0.84
CA GLU A 94 -1.36 -12.58 -0.42
C GLU A 94 -2.46 -11.51 -0.50
N PRO A 95 -2.55 -10.76 -1.60
CA PRO A 95 -3.66 -9.84 -1.83
C PRO A 95 -4.98 -10.61 -1.98
N ASP A 96 -6.01 -10.21 -1.23
CA ASP A 96 -7.36 -10.75 -1.37
C ASP A 96 -8.16 -9.94 -2.40
N TRP A 97 -8.09 -10.38 -3.65
CA TRP A 97 -8.72 -9.70 -4.77
C TRP A 97 -10.25 -9.79 -4.76
N ALA A 98 -10.84 -10.83 -4.15
CA ALA A 98 -12.25 -11.14 -4.31
C ALA A 98 -13.14 -10.01 -3.77
N LEU A 99 -12.87 -9.56 -2.53
CA LEU A 99 -13.59 -8.46 -1.91
C LEU A 99 -13.38 -7.15 -2.69
N GLY A 100 -12.14 -6.85 -3.07
CA GLY A 100 -11.80 -5.61 -3.79
C GLY A 100 -12.48 -5.51 -5.14
N ILE A 101 -12.43 -6.58 -5.94
CA ILE A 101 -13.07 -6.65 -7.25
C ILE A 101 -14.60 -6.58 -7.09
N GLY A 102 -15.17 -7.34 -6.15
CA GLY A 102 -16.61 -7.34 -5.90
C GLY A 102 -17.14 -5.94 -5.54
N LEU A 103 -16.42 -5.19 -4.70
CA LEU A 103 -16.80 -3.83 -4.33
C LEU A 103 -16.63 -2.82 -5.47
N VAL A 104 -15.63 -3.00 -6.34
CA VAL A 104 -15.49 -2.18 -7.56
C VAL A 104 -16.62 -2.47 -8.54
N ILE A 105 -17.03 -3.72 -8.70
CA ILE A 105 -18.20 -4.08 -9.50
C ILE A 105 -19.46 -3.41 -8.93
N LEU A 106 -19.67 -3.49 -7.61
CA LEU A 106 -20.79 -2.82 -6.94
C LEU A 106 -20.75 -1.30 -7.14
N TYR A 107 -19.56 -0.68 -7.04
CA TYR A 107 -19.35 0.73 -7.36
C TYR A 107 -19.85 1.09 -8.76
N VAL A 108 -19.42 0.33 -9.78
CA VAL A 108 -19.84 0.56 -11.18
C VAL A 108 -21.35 0.42 -11.32
N PHE A 109 -21.97 -0.57 -10.68
CA PHE A 109 -23.42 -0.74 -10.71
C PHE A 109 -24.16 0.43 -10.07
N ILE A 110 -23.69 0.93 -8.92
CA ILE A 110 -24.28 2.09 -8.26
C ILE A 110 -24.19 3.32 -9.16
N GLU A 111 -23.00 3.63 -9.68
CA GLU A 111 -22.79 4.77 -10.59
C GLU A 111 -23.67 4.69 -11.83
N LEU A 112 -23.78 3.50 -12.43
CA LEU A 112 -24.63 3.27 -13.58
C LEU A 112 -26.12 3.45 -13.23
N ALA A 113 -26.57 2.90 -12.10
CA ALA A 113 -27.96 3.06 -11.64
C ALA A 113 -28.31 4.53 -11.37
N PHE A 114 -27.42 5.28 -10.72
CA PHE A 114 -27.59 6.72 -10.51
C PHE A 114 -27.63 7.49 -11.84
N ALA A 115 -26.71 7.19 -12.75
CA ALA A 115 -26.68 7.81 -14.07
C ALA A 115 -27.96 7.51 -14.87
N LEU A 116 -28.52 6.31 -14.78
CA LEU A 116 -29.73 5.91 -15.53
C LEU A 116 -31.03 6.46 -14.94
N THR A 117 -31.10 6.62 -13.61
CA THR A 117 -32.32 7.07 -12.91
C THR A 117 -32.50 8.58 -12.90
N HIS A 118 -31.43 9.36 -13.11
CA HIS A 118 -31.50 10.81 -13.16
C HIS A 118 -31.71 11.30 -14.60
N ASP A 119 -32.80 12.03 -14.82
CA ASP A 119 -33.11 12.66 -16.11
C ASP A 119 -32.16 13.79 -16.49
N GLN A 120 -31.40 14.30 -15.52
CA GLN A 120 -30.46 15.39 -15.74
C GLN A 120 -29.25 14.92 -16.54
N SER A 121 -29.14 15.37 -17.79
CA SER A 121 -28.08 14.99 -18.73
C SER A 121 -26.67 15.29 -18.21
N TRP A 122 -26.50 16.35 -17.42
CA TRP A 122 -25.20 16.72 -16.84
C TRP A 122 -24.69 15.67 -15.85
N VAL A 123 -25.58 14.98 -15.12
CA VAL A 123 -25.19 13.92 -14.18
C VAL A 123 -24.52 12.76 -14.93
N LYS A 124 -25.11 12.36 -16.08
CA LYS A 124 -24.55 11.32 -16.95
C LYS A 124 -23.19 11.72 -17.53
N ILE A 125 -23.06 12.97 -17.97
CA ILE A 125 -21.82 13.52 -18.57
C ILE A 125 -20.69 13.61 -17.54
N ILE A 126 -20.99 13.77 -16.24
CA ILE A 126 -19.96 13.86 -15.20
C ILE A 126 -19.66 12.48 -14.60
N LEU A 127 -20.68 11.73 -14.17
CA LEU A 127 -20.48 10.47 -13.44
C LEU A 127 -19.84 9.38 -14.29
N LEU A 128 -20.25 9.22 -15.55
CA LEU A 128 -19.71 8.15 -16.40
C LEU A 128 -18.22 8.33 -16.71
N PRO A 129 -17.72 9.51 -17.12
CA PRO A 129 -16.28 9.73 -17.24
C PRO A 129 -15.52 9.58 -15.92
N CYS A 130 -16.09 10.03 -14.79
CA CYS A 130 -15.47 9.85 -13.48
C CYS A 130 -15.31 8.37 -13.12
N CYS A 131 -16.34 7.56 -13.38
CA CYS A 131 -16.31 6.11 -13.20
C CYS A 131 -15.23 5.47 -14.06
N ILE A 132 -15.13 5.86 -15.33
CA ILE A 132 -14.07 5.40 -16.24
C ILE A 132 -12.69 5.79 -15.72
N PHE A 133 -12.51 7.03 -15.23
CA PHE A 133 -11.22 7.46 -14.67
C PHE A 133 -10.83 6.66 -13.43
N VAL A 134 -11.76 6.32 -12.54
CA VAL A 134 -11.49 5.46 -11.39
C VAL A 134 -11.08 4.05 -11.84
N ILE A 135 -11.80 3.45 -12.79
CA ILE A 135 -11.46 2.12 -13.33
C ILE A 135 -10.07 2.13 -13.99
N LEU A 136 -9.80 3.12 -14.86
CA LEU A 136 -8.51 3.26 -15.54
C LEU A 136 -7.38 3.48 -14.54
N PHE A 137 -7.60 4.29 -13.50
CA PHE A 137 -6.64 4.48 -12.43
C PHE A 137 -6.33 3.17 -11.72
N LEU A 138 -7.34 2.41 -11.30
CA LEU A 138 -7.14 1.11 -10.63
C LEU A 138 -6.42 0.11 -11.54
N TRP A 139 -6.75 0.10 -12.83
CA TRP A 139 -6.09 -0.74 -13.82
C TRP A 139 -4.61 -0.37 -13.99
N ILE A 140 -4.29 0.92 -14.16
CA ILE A 140 -2.91 1.39 -14.28
C ILE A 140 -2.14 1.15 -12.98
N ALA A 141 -2.76 1.36 -11.81
CA ALA A 141 -2.16 1.06 -10.52
C ALA A 141 -1.83 -0.43 -10.38
N TYR A 142 -2.72 -1.32 -10.84
CA TYR A 142 -2.46 -2.75 -10.90
C TYR A 142 -1.29 -3.07 -11.83
N LEU A 143 -1.26 -2.54 -13.05
CA LEU A 143 -0.15 -2.75 -13.98
C LEU A 143 1.17 -2.23 -13.43
N HIS A 144 1.16 -1.10 -12.72
CA HIS A 144 2.33 -0.56 -12.04
C HIS A 144 2.77 -1.47 -10.90
N SER A 145 1.84 -2.10 -10.17
CA SER A 145 2.17 -3.03 -9.08
C SER A 145 2.94 -4.27 -9.54
N VAL A 146 2.80 -4.65 -10.80
CA VAL A 146 3.52 -5.78 -11.43
C VAL A 146 4.63 -5.30 -12.38
N GLU A 147 5.08 -4.05 -12.21
CA GLU A 147 6.15 -3.40 -13.01
C GLU A 147 5.92 -3.33 -14.53
N LYS A 148 4.67 -3.52 -14.99
CA LYS A 148 4.31 -3.42 -16.40
C LYS A 148 3.99 -1.98 -16.86
N ALA A 149 3.92 -1.03 -15.93
CA ALA A 149 3.67 0.37 -16.21
C ALA A 149 4.73 1.27 -15.57
N GLY A 150 5.26 2.21 -16.37
CA GLY A 150 6.23 3.20 -15.91
C GLY A 150 5.66 4.22 -14.92
N GLU A 151 6.53 4.83 -14.13
CA GLU A 151 6.16 5.77 -13.07
C GLU A 151 5.41 7.01 -13.59
N SER A 152 5.76 7.49 -14.80
CA SER A 152 5.10 8.63 -15.43
C SER A 152 3.61 8.35 -15.70
N LEU A 153 3.30 7.18 -16.28
CA LEU A 153 1.93 6.77 -16.56
C LEU A 153 1.12 6.61 -15.25
N TYR A 154 1.74 6.05 -14.22
CA TYR A 154 1.13 5.94 -12.89
C TYR A 154 0.81 7.33 -12.29
N LYS A 155 1.77 8.28 -12.31
CA LYS A 155 1.57 9.66 -11.83
C LYS A 155 0.42 10.35 -12.56
N VAL A 156 0.36 10.23 -13.88
CA VAL A 156 -0.74 10.78 -14.69
C VAL A 156 -2.07 10.14 -14.31
N SER A 157 -2.11 8.81 -14.13
CA SER A 157 -3.33 8.10 -13.75
C SER A 157 -3.86 8.52 -12.37
N ILE A 158 -2.99 8.87 -11.42
CA ILE A 158 -3.39 9.37 -10.10
C ILE A 158 -4.18 10.68 -10.24
N VAL A 159 -3.75 11.59 -11.12
CA VAL A 159 -4.45 12.88 -11.31
C VAL A 159 -5.89 12.64 -11.76
N PHE A 160 -6.09 11.79 -12.78
CA PHE A 160 -7.43 11.44 -13.24
C PHE A 160 -8.23 10.63 -12.21
N GLY A 161 -7.58 9.71 -11.51
CA GLY A 161 -8.17 8.94 -10.43
C GLY A 161 -8.69 9.82 -9.29
N VAL A 162 -7.91 10.81 -8.83
CA VAL A 162 -8.30 11.77 -7.78
C VAL A 162 -9.50 12.60 -8.20
N ILE A 163 -9.52 13.08 -9.45
CA ILE A 163 -10.66 13.81 -10.00
C ILE A 163 -11.91 12.92 -9.98
N GLY A 164 -11.81 11.69 -10.50
CA GLY A 164 -12.93 10.74 -10.50
C GLY A 164 -13.42 10.42 -9.08
N TYR A 165 -12.50 10.21 -8.14
CA TYR A 165 -12.79 9.98 -6.72
C TYR A 165 -13.54 11.14 -6.08
N PHE A 166 -13.15 12.39 -6.39
CA PHE A 166 -13.76 13.59 -5.81
C PHE A 166 -15.24 13.73 -6.20
N PHE A 167 -15.57 13.44 -7.45
CA PHE A 167 -16.95 13.52 -7.94
C PHE A 167 -17.83 12.32 -7.57
N THR A 168 -17.24 11.18 -7.18
CA THR A 168 -17.94 9.93 -6.84
C THR A 168 -17.78 9.51 -5.37
N ALA A 169 -17.39 10.46 -4.51
CA ALA A 169 -16.78 10.28 -3.18
C ALA A 169 -17.35 9.16 -2.27
N ILE A 170 -18.66 8.95 -2.22
CA ILE A 170 -19.26 7.89 -1.38
C ILE A 170 -19.05 6.52 -2.01
N ALA A 171 -19.29 6.40 -3.31
CA ALA A 171 -19.19 5.15 -4.03
C ALA A 171 -17.71 4.75 -4.25
N SER A 172 -16.81 5.72 -4.36
CA SER A 172 -15.38 5.49 -4.55
C SER A 172 -14.67 4.90 -3.32
N LEU A 173 -15.25 5.01 -2.11
CA LEU A 173 -14.80 4.27 -0.92
C LEU A 173 -14.85 2.75 -1.13
N LEU A 174 -15.74 2.26 -2.00
CA LEU A 174 -15.85 0.84 -2.36
C LEU A 174 -14.63 0.35 -3.16
N ALA A 175 -13.91 1.25 -3.83
CA ALA A 175 -12.69 0.90 -4.56
C ALA A 175 -11.43 0.89 -3.68
N LEU A 176 -11.50 1.42 -2.45
CA LEU A 176 -10.36 1.49 -1.53
C LEU A 176 -9.76 0.11 -1.19
N PRO A 177 -10.55 -0.96 -0.94
CA PRO A 177 -10.01 -2.29 -0.69
C PRO A 177 -9.20 -2.84 -1.87
N LEU A 178 -9.61 -2.56 -3.11
CA LEU A 178 -8.82 -2.96 -4.28
C LEU A 178 -7.48 -2.22 -4.33
N PHE A 179 -7.48 -0.90 -4.09
CA PHE A 179 -6.24 -0.12 -4.04
C PHE A 179 -5.27 -0.61 -2.96
N ILE A 180 -5.77 -0.99 -1.77
CA ILE A 180 -4.95 -1.58 -0.71
C ILE A 180 -4.32 -2.89 -1.18
N ASN A 181 -5.07 -3.78 -1.83
CA ASN A 181 -4.56 -5.04 -2.37
C ASN A 181 -3.51 -4.82 -3.46
N ILE A 182 -3.65 -3.78 -4.29
CA ILE A 182 -2.61 -3.38 -5.26
C ILE A 182 -1.31 -2.99 -4.54
N GLY A 183 -1.40 -2.25 -3.43
CA GLY A 183 -0.24 -1.89 -2.61
C GLY A 183 0.45 -3.10 -1.96
N ILE A 184 -0.33 -4.10 -1.54
CA ILE A 184 0.19 -5.38 -1.04
C ILE A 184 0.88 -6.16 -2.17
N ASN A 185 0.25 -6.24 -3.34
CA ASN A 185 0.80 -6.92 -4.51
C ASN A 185 2.12 -6.30 -4.99
N TYR A 186 2.22 -4.97 -4.96
CA TYR A 186 3.46 -4.27 -5.29
C TYR A 186 4.61 -4.71 -4.38
N LEU A 187 4.41 -4.69 -3.06
CA LEU A 187 5.45 -5.11 -2.11
C LEU A 187 5.84 -6.58 -2.32
N LYS A 188 4.85 -7.47 -2.48
CA LYS A 188 5.09 -8.89 -2.76
C LYS A 188 5.95 -9.07 -4.01
N THR A 189 5.64 -8.36 -5.09
CA THR A 189 6.38 -8.44 -6.36
C THR A 189 7.84 -7.98 -6.17
N GLN A 190 8.07 -6.87 -5.48
CA GLN A 190 9.42 -6.38 -5.16
C GLN A 190 10.24 -7.42 -4.38
N VAL A 191 9.63 -8.04 -3.36
CA VAL A 191 10.27 -9.07 -2.54
C VAL A 191 10.66 -10.29 -3.40
N LEU A 192 9.76 -10.77 -4.25
CA LEU A 192 10.01 -11.93 -5.10
C LEU A 192 11.07 -11.68 -6.17
N MET A 193 11.10 -10.48 -6.76
CA MET A 193 12.11 -10.11 -7.75
C MET A 193 13.50 -10.03 -7.12
N ASN A 194 13.63 -9.42 -5.94
CA ASN A 194 14.89 -9.35 -5.21
C ASN A 194 15.47 -10.75 -4.93
N GLN A 195 14.61 -11.69 -4.55
CA GLN A 195 15.00 -13.09 -4.32
C GLN A 195 15.46 -13.80 -5.61
N GLN A 196 14.90 -13.45 -6.77
CA GLN A 196 15.34 -14.02 -8.04
C GLN A 196 16.71 -13.50 -8.47
N GLU A 197 16.99 -12.21 -8.21
CA GLU A 197 18.27 -11.59 -8.52
C GLU A 197 19.42 -12.13 -7.66
N GLU A 198 19.18 -12.48 -6.39
CA GLU A 198 20.21 -13.09 -5.52
C GLU A 198 20.57 -14.52 -5.90
N ASN A 199 19.67 -15.24 -6.58
CA ASN A 199 19.85 -16.64 -6.96
C ASN A 199 20.41 -16.81 -8.39
N ALA A 200 20.61 -15.71 -9.14
CA ALA A 200 21.09 -15.69 -10.51
C ALA A 200 22.61 -15.44 -10.58
#